data_AF-A0A261W9P7-F1
#
_entry.id   AF-A0A261W9P7-F1
#
_cell.length_a   1.000
_cell.length_b   1.000
_cell.length_c   1.000
_cell.angle_alpha   90.00
_cell.angle_beta   90.00
_cell.angle_gamma   90.00
#
_symmetry.space_group_name_H-M   'P 1'
#
loop_
_entity.id
_entity.type
_entity.pdbx_description
1 polymer ?
#
loop_
_entity_poly.entity_id
_entity_poly.type
_entity_poly.pdbx_seq_one_letter_code
_entity_poly.pdbx_strand_id
1 'polypeptide(L)' 'MMRPDAKVEKVYLYPKPVDFRKSIDGLAALVELDIKVAVFDPVLFVFLNRHRNRVKILY' A
#
# COMPACT_ATOMS: atom_id res chain seq x y z
N MET A 1 4.09 -12.77 11.22
CA MET A 1 5.14 -11.79 10.87
C MET A 1 5.28 -11.79 9.36
N MET A 2 5.17 -10.63 8.71
CA MET A 2 5.39 -10.50 7.25
C MET A 2 6.90 -10.61 6.97
N ARG A 3 7.28 -11.31 5.90
CA ARG A 3 8.65 -11.39 5.38
C ARG A 3 8.61 -11.04 3.89
N PRO A 4 8.89 -9.80 3.49
CA PRO A 4 8.95 -9.40 2.08
C PRO A 4 10.05 -10.19 1.35
N ASP A 5 9.89 -10.41 0.04
CA ASP A 5 10.97 -10.97 -0.79
C ASP A 5 12.20 -10.05 -0.77
N ALA A 6 13.39 -10.62 -0.91
CA ALA A 6 14.64 -9.86 -0.98
C ALA A 6 14.67 -8.87 -2.15
N LYS A 7 13.85 -9.08 -3.17
CA LYS A 7 13.68 -8.20 -4.33
C LYS A 7 12.90 -6.92 -4.03
N VAL A 8 12.31 -6.78 -2.85
CA VAL A 8 11.59 -5.55 -2.49
C VAL A 8 12.57 -4.40 -2.29
N GLU A 9 12.68 -3.52 -3.28
CA GLU A 9 13.65 -2.42 -3.26
C GLU A 9 13.07 -1.12 -2.67
N LYS A 10 11.75 -0.96 -2.70
CA LYS A 10 11.08 0.30 -2.34
C LYS A 10 9.81 0.09 -1.52
N VAL A 11 9.56 1.06 -0.64
CA VAL A 11 8.34 1.15 0.17
C VAL A 11 7.73 2.54 -0.02
N TYR A 12 6.47 2.58 -0.42
CA TYR A 12 5.70 3.80 -0.65
C TYR A 12 4.67 3.97 0.46
N LEU A 13 4.75 5.08 1.20
CA LEU A 13 3.73 5.47 2.15
C LEU A 13 2.68 6.34 1.45
N TYR A 14 1.43 5.87 1.41
CA TYR A 14 0.35 6.69 0.88
C TYR A 14 0.03 7.85 1.84
N PRO A 15 0.03 9.12 1.36
CA PRO A 15 0.10 10.29 2.24
C PRO A 15 -1.23 10.61 2.93
N LYS A 16 -2.35 10.16 2.38
CA LYS A 16 -3.70 10.43 2.92
C LYS A 16 -4.22 9.23 3.71
N PRO A 17 -5.06 9.43 4.74
CA PRO A 17 -5.66 8.31 5.44
C PRO A 17 -6.62 7.55 4.52
N VAL A 18 -6.60 6.22 4.61
CA VAL A 18 -7.43 5.32 3.80
C VAL A 18 -8.49 4.66 4.65
N ASP A 19 -9.69 4.54 4.10
CA ASP A 19 -10.72 3.68 4.67
C ASP A 19 -10.35 2.22 4.44
N PHE A 20 -9.95 1.53 5.51
CA PHE A 20 -9.49 0.15 5.45
C PHE A 20 -10.60 -0.87 5.15
N ARG A 21 -11.86 -0.43 5.09
CA ARG A 21 -12.99 -1.22 4.56
C ARG A 21 -12.89 -1.43 3.05
N LYS A 22 -12.08 -0.66 2.33
CA LYS A 22 -11.77 -0.93 0.91
C LYS A 22 -11.12 -2.30 0.74
N SER A 23 -11.56 -3.04 -0.29
CA SER A 23 -10.97 -4.30 -0.72
C SER A 23 -9.56 -4.09 -1.27
N ILE A 24 -8.89 -5.18 -1.66
CA ILE A 24 -7.58 -5.14 -2.30
C ILE A 24 -7.64 -4.33 -3.60
N ASP A 25 -8.64 -4.57 -4.46
CA ASP A 25 -8.81 -3.83 -5.72
C ASP A 25 -8.97 -2.32 -5.48
N GLY A 26 -9.69 -1.94 -4.43
CA GLY A 26 -9.85 -0.54 -4.04
C GLY A 26 -8.56 0.12 -3.55
N LEU A 27 -7.58 -0.65 -3.07
CA LEU A 27 -6.25 -0.16 -2.71
C LEU A 27 -5.32 -0.12 -3.94
N ALA A 28 -5.37 -1.13 -4.81
CA ALA A 28 -4.62 -1.16 -6.06
C ALA A 28 -4.99 0.05 -6.94
N ALA A 29 -6.28 0.37 -7.05
CA ALA A 29 -6.74 1.57 -7.77
C ALA A 29 -6.15 2.87 -7.20
N LEU A 30 -5.98 2.98 -5.88
CA LEU A 30 -5.32 4.16 -5.27
C LEU A 30 -3.84 4.24 -5.66
N VAL A 31 -3.15 3.10 -5.72
CA VAL A 31 -1.74 3.04 -6.13
C VAL A 31 -1.60 3.49 -7.58
N GLU A 32 -2.39 2.92 -8.49
CA GLU A 32 -2.30 3.22 -9.92
C GLU A 32 -2.64 4.68 -10.23
N LEU A 33 -3.71 5.21 -9.62
CA LEU A 33 -4.20 6.55 -9.92
C LEU A 33 -3.36 7.66 -9.27
N ASP A 34 -2.96 7.48 -8.00
CA ASP A 34 -2.33 8.55 -7.24
C ASP A 34 -0.80 8.42 -7.18
N ILE A 35 -0.28 7.22 -6.93
CA ILE A 35 1.16 6.99 -6.78
C ILE A 35 1.83 6.81 -8.16
N LYS A 36 1.08 6.28 -9.15
CA LYS A 36 1.54 6.04 -10.53
C LYS A 36 2.76 5.14 -10.61
N VAL A 37 2.83 4.15 -9.71
CA VAL A 37 3.82 3.07 -9.71
C VAL A 37 3.11 1.79 -10.14
N ALA A 38 3.79 0.92 -10.88
CA ALA A 38 3.20 -0.35 -11.29
C ALA A 38 2.94 -1.22 -10.04
N VAL A 39 1.71 -1.72 -9.89
CA VAL A 39 1.27 -2.47 -8.70
C VAL A 39 1.99 -3.81 -8.57
N PHE A 40 2.56 -4.32 -9.66
CA PHE A 40 3.26 -5.61 -9.73
C PHE A 40 4.78 -5.50 -9.64
N ASP A 41 5.33 -4.29 -9.50
CA ASP A 41 6.74 -4.13 -9.18
C ASP A 41 7.03 -4.71 -7.79
N PRO A 42 8.25 -5.19 -7.49
CA PRO A 42 8.61 -5.69 -6.18
C PRO A 42 8.76 -4.52 -5.20
N VAL A 43 7.63 -3.93 -4.81
CA VAL A 43 7.53 -2.76 -3.95
C VAL A 43 6.38 -2.95 -2.97
N LEU A 44 6.42 -2.22 -1.85
CA LEU A 44 5.36 -2.25 -0.86
C LEU A 44 4.59 -0.94 -0.83
N PHE A 45 3.27 -1.02 -0.78
CA PHE A 45 2.41 0.14 -0.55
C PHE A 45 1.84 0.08 0.86
N VAL A 46 2.17 1.08 1.66
CA VAL A 46 1.77 1.21 3.06
C VAL A 46 0.64 2.24 3.16
N PHE A 47 -0.46 1.82 3.76
CA PHE A 47 -1.62 2.66 4.04
C PHE A 47 -1.79 2.80 5.55
N LEU A 48 -2.27 3.97 5.96
CA LEU A 48 -2.66 4.26 7.34
C LEU A 48 -4.14 4.58 7.39
N ASN A 49 -4.82 4.15 8.45
CA ASN A 49 -6.21 4.56 8.68
C ASN A 49 -6.26 6.00 9.24
N ARG A 50 -7.47 6.58 9.31
CA ARG A 50 -7.69 7.95 9.83
C ARG A 50 -7.05 8.21 11.18
N HIS A 51 -7.14 7.24 12.10
CA HIS A 51 -6.57 7.36 13.45
C HIS A 51 -5.07 7.02 13.53
N ARG A 52 -4.45 6.62 12.41
CA ARG A 52 -3.04 6.18 12.32
C ARG A 52 -2.65 5.10 13.32
N ASN A 53 -3.62 4.29 13.76
CA ASN A 53 -3.42 3.19 14.69
C ASN A 53 -3.49 1.81 14.01
N ARG A 54 -3.75 1.79 12.69
CA ARG A 54 -3.71 0.58 11.87
C ARG A 54 -2.89 0.83 10.61
N VAL A 55 -2.16 -0.20 10.22
CA VAL A 55 -1.39 -0.26 8.98
C VAL A 55 -1.98 -1.34 8.10
N LYS A 56 -2.10 -1.06 6.80
CA LYS A 56 -2.43 -2.07 5.78
C LYS A 56 -1.34 -2.01 4.73
N ILE A 57 -0.84 -3.17 4.31
CA ILE A 57 0.24 -3.30 3.34
C ILE A 57 -0.30 -4.04 2.13
N LEU A 58 -0.07 -3.49 0.95
CA LEU A 58 -0.24 -4.18 -0.34
C LEU A 58 1.16 -4.54 -0.85
N TYR A 59 1.34 -5.81 -1.22
CA TYR A 59 2.56 -6.43 -1.71
C TYR A 59 2.24 -7.21 -2.98
#